data_AF-A0A849EVR6-F1
#
_entry.id   AF-A0A849EVR6-F1
#
_cell.length_a   1.000
_cell.length_b   1.000
_cell.length_c   1.000
_cell.angle_alpha   90.00
_cell.angle_beta   90.00
_cell.angle_gamma   90.00
#
_symmetry.space_group_name_H-M   'P 1'
#
loop_
_entity.id
_entity.type
_entity.pdbx_description
1 polymer ?
#
loop_
_entity_poly.entity_id
_entity_poly.type
_entity_poly.pdbx_seq_one_letter_code
_entity_poly.pdbx_strand_id
1 'polypeptide(L)'
;MTLSPLHETAAMAKLFADQGYWRKAAEIYTRLVAQHPQCADLKAALTEVQHRMAERQAPTRKDVELLLKEWITMVQKSRRNRQNKPVAPDRRQADERNRQM
;
A
#
# COMPACT_ATOMS: atom_id res chain seq x y z
N MET A 1 -14.86 -2.55 36.53
CA MET A 1 -13.70 -1.72 36.14
C MET A 1 -14.16 -0.78 35.03
N THR A 2 -14.48 0.46 35.35
CA THR A 2 -14.85 1.47 34.35
C THR A 2 -13.59 2.11 33.79
N LEU A 3 -13.20 1.75 32.56
CA LEU A 3 -12.16 2.47 31.84
C LEU A 3 -12.64 3.90 31.61
N SER A 4 -11.87 4.88 32.06
CA SER A 4 -12.21 6.29 31.85
C SER A 4 -12.31 6.58 30.34
N PRO A 5 -13.23 7.44 29.87
CA PRO A 5 -13.44 7.76 28.44
C PRO A 5 -12.15 8.17 27.69
N LEU A 6 -11.19 8.73 28.43
CA LEU A 6 -9.85 9.06 27.96
C LEU A 6 -9.06 7.84 27.46
N HIS A 7 -9.12 6.72 28.18
CA HIS A 7 -8.41 5.48 27.82
C HIS A 7 -9.01 4.82 26.59
N GLU A 8 -10.33 4.85 26.44
CA GLU A 8 -11.02 4.30 25.26
C GLU A 8 -10.67 5.11 24.00
N THR A 9 -10.64 6.43 24.12
CA THR A 9 -10.32 7.33 23.01
C THR A 9 -8.83 7.23 22.62
N ALA A 10 -7.92 7.11 23.60
CA ALA A 10 -6.50 6.90 23.34
C ALA A 10 -6.22 5.52 22.72
N ALA A 11 -6.89 4.46 23.19
CA ALA A 11 -6.79 3.12 22.61
C ALA A 11 -7.29 3.12 21.15
N MET A 12 -8.38 3.84 20.86
CA MET A 12 -8.89 4.01 19.51
C MET A 12 -7.89 4.76 18.61
N ALA A 13 -7.26 5.82 19.11
CA ALA A 13 -6.23 6.57 18.39
C ALA A 13 -5.03 5.67 18.03
N LYS A 14 -4.60 4.82 18.97
CA LYS A 14 -3.55 3.82 18.76
C LYS A 14 -3.94 2.81 17.68
N LEU A 15 -5.16 2.28 17.74
CA LEU A 15 -5.66 1.34 16.72
C LEU A 15 -5.65 1.96 15.30
N PHE A 16 -6.06 3.23 15.16
CA PHE A 16 -5.96 3.92 13.87
C PHE A 16 -4.51 4.11 13.41
N ALA A 17 -3.58 4.36 14.34
CA ALA A 17 -2.16 4.47 14.01
C ALA A 17 -1.60 3.13 13.49
N ASP A 18 -1.93 2.02 14.16
CA ASP A 18 -1.49 0.67 13.79
C ASP A 18 -2.04 0.24 12.42
N GLN A 19 -3.27 0.66 12.08
CA GLN A 19 -3.89 0.41 10.78
C GLN A 19 -3.34 1.26 9.63
N GLY A 20 -2.48 2.24 9.90
CA GLY A 20 -1.96 3.14 8.88
C GLY A 20 -2.77 4.43 8.69
N TYR A 21 -3.86 4.63 9.43
CA TYR A 21 -4.70 5.84 9.37
C TYR A 21 -4.12 6.99 10.20
N TRP A 22 -2.86 7.32 9.93
CA TRP A 22 -2.06 8.22 10.76
C TRP A 22 -2.63 9.63 10.88
N ARG A 23 -3.23 10.16 9.81
CA ARG A 23 -3.89 11.47 9.84
C ARG A 23 -5.04 11.52 10.86
N LYS A 24 -5.85 10.45 10.90
CA LYS A 24 -6.98 10.34 11.82
C LYS A 24 -6.52 10.10 13.26
N ALA A 25 -5.48 9.28 13.44
CA ALA A 25 -4.84 9.10 14.73
C ALA A 25 -4.28 10.43 15.28
N ALA A 26 -3.58 11.21 14.46
CA ALA A 26 -3.01 12.51 14.84
C ALA A 26 -4.09 13.53 15.23
N GLU A 27 -5.23 13.53 14.54
CA GLU A 27 -6.37 14.40 14.88
C GLU A 27 -6.93 14.08 16.28
N ILE A 28 -7.09 12.79 16.59
CA ILE A 28 -7.55 12.33 17.91
C ILE A 28 -6.52 12.67 18.99
N TYR A 29 -5.24 12.36 18.77
CA TYR A 29 -4.18 12.67 19.73
C TYR A 29 -4.04 14.18 19.97
N THR A 30 -4.17 15.01 18.93
CA THR A 30 -4.16 16.49 19.08
C THR A 30 -5.28 16.97 20.00
N ARG A 31 -6.50 16.45 19.82
CA ARG A 31 -7.64 16.79 20.69
C ARG A 31 -7.41 16.34 22.13
N LEU A 32 -6.88 15.14 22.32
CA LEU A 32 -6.59 14.59 23.65
C LEU A 32 -5.48 15.37 24.36
N VAL A 33 -4.43 15.78 23.65
CA VAL A 33 -3.35 16.62 24.21
C VAL A 33 -3.88 18.00 24.59
N ALA A 34 -4.79 18.58 23.81
CA ALA A 34 -5.41 19.86 24.15
C ALA A 34 -6.25 19.79 25.44
N GLN A 35 -6.94 18.66 25.68
CA GLN A 35 -7.72 18.42 26.88
C GLN A 35 -6.86 18.02 28.08
N HIS A 36 -5.76 17.30 27.85
CA HIS A 36 -4.87 16.78 28.89
C HIS A 36 -3.40 17.11 28.57
N PRO A 37 -3.01 18.40 28.64
CA PRO A 37 -1.66 18.84 28.25
C PRO A 37 -0.56 18.31 29.18
N GLN A 38 -0.92 17.73 30.32
CA GLN A 38 0.01 17.18 31.31
C GLN A 38 0.39 15.73 31.03
N CYS A 39 -0.35 15.04 30.16
CA CYS A 39 -0.08 13.65 29.82
C CYS A 39 1.07 13.58 28.80
N ALA A 40 2.27 13.21 29.28
CA ALA A 40 3.45 13.03 28.44
C ALA A 40 3.25 11.90 27.40
N ASP A 41 2.54 10.83 27.76
CA ASP A 41 2.30 9.69 26.88
C ASP A 41 1.52 10.06 25.62
N LEU A 42 0.50 10.92 25.75
CA LEU A 42 -0.28 11.40 24.61
C LEU A 42 0.56 12.29 23.67
N LYS A 43 1.48 13.09 24.22
CA LYS A 43 2.42 13.89 23.43
C LYS A 43 3.41 13.01 22.70
N ALA A 44 3.98 12.01 23.37
CA ALA A 44 4.89 11.05 22.76
C ALA A 44 4.21 10.28 21.61
N ALA A 45 2.97 9.82 21.83
CA ALA A 45 2.18 9.14 20.80
C ALA A 45 1.85 10.05 19.61
N LEU A 46 1.53 11.33 19.85
CA LEU A 46 1.31 12.31 18.78
C LEU A 46 2.57 12.52 17.93
N THR A 47 3.73 12.69 18.58
CA THR A 47 5.02 12.89 17.90
C THR A 47 5.39 11.68 17.04
N GLU A 48 5.22 10.46 17.56
CA GLU A 48 5.47 9.22 16.79
C GLU A 48 4.58 9.13 15.54
N VAL A 49 3.28 9.42 15.68
CA VAL A 49 2.37 9.40 14.53
C VAL A 49 2.75 10.46 13.50
N GLN A 50 3.13 11.67 13.94
CA GLN A 50 3.61 12.73 13.07
C GLN A 50 4.90 12.34 12.35
N HIS A 51 5.83 11.68 13.04
CA HIS A 51 7.06 11.17 12.45
C HIS A 51 6.76 10.16 11.33
N ARG A 52 5.90 9.17 11.60
CA ARG A 52 5.48 8.21 10.58
C ARG A 52 4.83 8.87 9.37
N MET A 53 3.98 9.87 9.61
CA MET A 53 3.37 10.66 8.52
C MET A 53 4.40 11.39 7.65
N ALA A 54 5.48 11.89 8.26
CA ALA A 54 6.57 12.53 7.52
C ALA A 54 7.38 11.49 6.72
N GLU A 55 7.60 10.30 7.28
CA GLU A 55 8.34 9.20 6.63
C GLU A 55 7.58 8.59 5.43
N ARG A 56 6.26 8.37 5.52
CA ARG A 56 5.45 8.10 4.31
C ARG A 56 4.88 9.38 3.74
N GLN A 57 5.75 10.30 3.33
CA GLN A 57 5.32 11.31 2.38
C GLN A 57 4.55 10.61 1.25
N ALA A 58 3.30 11.05 1.04
CA ALA A 58 2.46 10.46 0.02
C ALA A 58 3.21 10.53 -1.31
N PRO A 59 3.18 9.47 -2.14
CA PRO A 59 3.83 9.49 -3.44
C PRO A 59 3.43 10.78 -4.15
N THR A 60 4.42 11.54 -4.59
CA THR A 60 4.13 12.74 -5.33
C THR A 60 3.39 12.36 -6.61
N ARG A 61 2.69 13.33 -7.21
CA ARG A 61 2.02 13.10 -8.50
C ARG A 61 2.99 12.53 -9.54
N LYS A 62 4.25 12.96 -9.52
CA LYS A 62 5.31 12.44 -10.40
C LYS A 62 5.61 10.97 -10.14
N ASP A 63 5.65 10.55 -8.87
CA ASP A 63 5.88 9.15 -8.49
C ASP A 63 4.72 8.26 -8.97
N VAL A 64 3.48 8.73 -8.85
CA VAL A 64 2.30 8.03 -9.36
C VAL A 64 2.33 7.95 -10.89
N GLU A 65 2.67 9.04 -11.57
CA GLU A 65 2.81 9.07 -13.04
C GLU A 65 3.90 8.11 -13.53
N LEU A 66 5.02 8.00 -12.81
CA LEU A 66 6.09 7.07 -13.12
C LEU A 66 5.64 5.61 -12.95
N LEU A 67 5.05 5.27 -11.81
CA LEU A 67 4.53 3.93 -11.53
C LEU A 67 3.46 3.52 -12.56
N LEU A 68 2.59 4.46 -12.96
CA LEU A 68 1.59 4.20 -13.98
C LEU A 68 2.23 3.90 -15.35
N LYS A 69 3.25 4.67 -15.75
CA LYS A 69 3.99 4.44 -16.99
C LYS A 69 4.71 3.08 -16.99
N GLU A 70 5.36 2.72 -15.90
CA GLU A 70 6.01 1.41 -15.74
C GLU A 70 5.00 0.27 -15.85
N TRP A 71 3.85 0.40 -15.19
CA TRP A 71 2.78 -0.60 -15.26
C TRP A 71 2.22 -0.76 -16.67
N ILE A 72 1.93 0.34 -17.38
CA ILE A 72 1.47 0.29 -18.79
C ILE A 72 2.50 -0.43 -19.67
N THR A 73 3.78 -0.09 -19.50
CA THR A 73 4.89 -0.71 -20.24
C THR A 73 4.95 -2.22 -19.98
N MET A 74 4.77 -2.63 -18.72
CA MET A 74 4.77 -4.04 -18.33
C MET A 74 3.59 -4.82 -18.94
N VAL A 75 2.40 -4.22 -18.97
CA VAL A 75 1.21 -4.79 -19.61
C VAL A 75 1.44 -4.96 -21.12
N GLN A 76 2.00 -3.94 -21.78
CA GLN A 76 2.32 -4.01 -23.22
C GLN A 76 3.35 -5.10 -23.52
N LYS A 77 4.43 -5.18 -22.73
CA LYS A 77 5.45 -6.23 -22.86
C LYS A 77 4.86 -7.63 -22.69
N SER A 78 3.98 -7.80 -21.71
CA SER A 78 3.31 -9.08 -21.44
C SER A 78 2.41 -9.52 -22.59
N ARG A 79 1.68 -8.59 -23.20
CA ARG A 79 0.86 -8.86 -24.39
C ARG A 79 1.72 -9.25 -25.59
N ARG A 80 2.82 -8.53 -25.83
CA ARG A 80 3.77 -8.82 -26.91
C ARG A 80 4.42 -10.19 -26.75
N ASN A 81 4.80 -10.56 -25.53
CA ASN A 81 5.34 -11.89 -25.22
C ASN A 81 4.31 -13.02 -25.45
N ARG A 82 3.02 -12.76 -25.21
CA ARG A 82 1.96 -13.74 -25.52
C ARG A 82 1.73 -13.89 -27.03
N GLN A 83 1.81 -12.80 -27.79
CA GLN A 83 1.66 -12.82 -29.25
C GLN A 83 2.85 -13.47 -29.96
N ASN A 84 4.07 -13.31 -29.42
CA ASN A 84 5.28 -13.89 -29.97
C ASN A 84 5.53 -15.35 -29.53
N LYS A 85 4.59 -15.99 -28.81
CA LYS A 85 4.71 -17.41 -28.49
C LYS A 85 4.53 -18.20 -29.80
N PRO A 86 5.57 -18.89 -30.31
CA PRO A 86 5.41 -19.65 -31.54
C PRO A 86 4.34 -20.71 -31.33
N VAL A 87 3.35 -20.73 -32.23
CA VAL A 87 2.42 -21.86 -32.37
C VAL A 87 3.30 -23.06 -32.69
N ALA A 88 3.32 -24.06 -31.80
CA ALA A 88 4.08 -25.28 -32.03
C ALA A 88 3.62 -25.88 -33.37
N PRO A 89 4.55 -26.29 -34.25
CA PRO A 89 4.18 -26.88 -35.53
C PRO A 89 3.26 -28.06 -35.28
N ASP A 90 2.17 -28.12 -36.05
CA ASP A 90 1.18 -29.19 -35.96
C ASP A 90 1.89 -30.52 -36.17
N ARG A 91 1.94 -31.35 -35.11
CA ARG A 91 2.63 -32.65 -35.10
C ARG A 91 2.13 -33.56 -36.23
N ARG A 92 0.93 -33.31 -36.74
CA ARG A 92 0.33 -34.07 -37.86
C ARG A 92 1.15 -33.96 -39.15
N GLN A 93 1.74 -32.81 -39.45
CA GLN A 93 2.53 -32.62 -40.67
C GLN A 93 3.90 -33.31 -40.62
N ALA A 94 4.46 -33.52 -39.43
CA ALA A 94 5.72 -34.23 -39.26
C ALA A 94 5.54 -35.75 -39.48
N ASP A 95 4.42 -36.31 -39.05
CA ASP A 95 4.11 -37.74 -39.19
C ASP A 95 3.69 -38.10 -40.62
N GLU A 96 2.99 -37.22 -41.34
CA GLU A 96 2.61 -37.44 -42.74
C GLU A 96 3.81 -37.40 -43.70
N ARG A 97 4.79 -36.54 -43.40
CA ARG A 97 6.01 -36.41 -44.21
C ARG A 97 6.95 -37.61 -44.07
N ASN A 98 6.89 -38.32 -42.95
CA ASN A 98 7.66 -39.54 -42.71
C ASN A 98 6.97 -40.81 -43.24
N ARG A 99 5.69 -40.74 -43.64
CA ARG A 99 4.96 -41.85 -44.27
C ARG A 99 5.06 -41.86 -45.80
N GLN A 100 5.60 -40.79 -46.41
CA GLN A 100 5.75 -40.65 -47.86
C GLN A 100 7.20 -40.86 -48.35
N MET A 101 8.11 -41.26 -47.45
CA MET A 101 9.47 -41.74 -47.75
C MET A 101 9.54 -43.24 -47.46
#